data_AF-A0A6G7K806-F1
#
_entry.id   AF-A0A6G7K806-F1
#
_cell.length_a   1.000
_cell.length_b   1.000
_cell.length_c   1.000
_cell.angle_alpha   90.00
_cell.angle_beta   90.00
_cell.angle_gamma   90.00
#
_symmetry.space_group_name_H-M   'P 1'
#
loop_
_entity.id
_entity.type
_entity.pdbx_description
1 polymer ?
#
loop_
_entity_poly.entity_id
_entity_poly.type
_entity_poly.pdbx_seq_one_letter_code
_entity_poly.pdbx_strand_id
1 'polypeptide(L)'
;MNEKYQWVVFYEEFADKLYTYADRKDELFEIIREFESKYRYFQYLKLDKKEWWEPRNYTIDPFSVMAVMNRGLTDENRSIIGELYAEIFNISSPVPTMFSGIPFLNNMRSFLGDTENNPLWTLFEVALKYAETKVVTNLV
;
A
#
# COMPACT_ATOMS: atom_id res chain seq x y z
N MET A 1 -11.21 -21.28 -3.83
CA MET A 1 -10.81 -19.95 -4.31
C MET A 1 -10.31 -20.10 -5.72
N ASN A 2 -10.70 -19.23 -6.66
CA ASN A 2 -10.16 -19.29 -8.01
C ASN A 2 -8.70 -18.83 -7.96
N GLU A 3 -7.77 -19.66 -8.44
CA GLU A 3 -6.32 -19.39 -8.41
C GLU A 3 -5.95 -18.02 -9.03
N LYS A 4 -6.79 -17.51 -9.95
CA LYS A 4 -6.61 -16.20 -10.59
C LYS A 4 -6.79 -15.00 -9.65
N TYR A 5 -7.48 -15.18 -8.53
CA TYR A 5 -7.86 -14.12 -7.59
C TYR A 5 -7.29 -14.33 -6.18
N GLN A 6 -6.17 -15.05 -6.07
CA GLN A 6 -5.43 -15.20 -4.80
C GLN A 6 -5.12 -13.85 -4.13
N TRP A 7 -4.89 -12.82 -4.94
CA TRP A 7 -4.60 -11.48 -4.47
C TRP A 7 -5.69 -10.88 -3.59
N VAL A 8 -6.96 -11.32 -3.71
CA VAL A 8 -8.06 -10.75 -2.91
C VAL A 8 -7.79 -10.93 -1.42
N VAL A 9 -7.54 -12.18 -0.99
CA VAL A 9 -7.34 -12.51 0.43
C VAL A 9 -6.04 -11.88 0.96
N PHE A 10 -4.98 -11.88 0.15
CA PHE A 10 -3.73 -11.22 0.53
C PHE A 10 -3.91 -9.72 0.72
N TYR A 11 -4.59 -9.03 -0.21
CA TYR A 11 -4.81 -7.58 -0.11
C TYR A 11 -5.78 -7.22 1.02
N GLU A 12 -6.77 -8.06 1.33
CA GLU A 12 -7.65 -7.88 2.49
C GLU A 12 -6.84 -7.90 3.80
N GLU A 13 -6.06 -8.97 4.05
CA GLU A 13 -5.23 -9.03 5.26
C GLU A 13 -4.18 -7.90 5.27
N PHE A 14 -3.55 -7.61 4.13
CA PHE A 14 -2.61 -6.51 4.03
C PHE A 14 -3.26 -5.17 4.39
N ALA A 15 -4.49 -4.93 3.95
CA ALA A 15 -5.23 -3.73 4.27
C ALA A 15 -5.47 -3.61 5.79
N ASP A 16 -5.87 -4.71 6.44
CA ASP A 16 -6.05 -4.76 7.88
C ASP A 16 -4.75 -4.47 8.64
N LYS A 17 -3.61 -5.03 8.17
CA LYS A 17 -2.29 -4.73 8.76
C LYS A 17 -1.92 -3.26 8.61
N LEU A 18 -2.12 -2.67 7.43
CA LEU A 18 -1.83 -1.26 7.19
C LEU A 18 -2.72 -0.34 8.05
N TYR A 19 -3.98 -0.72 8.28
CA TYR A 19 -4.89 0.05 9.12
C TYR A 19 -4.41 0.20 10.57
N THR A 20 -3.62 -0.76 11.07
CA THR A 20 -2.97 -0.64 12.40
C THR A 20 -1.98 0.52 12.51
N TYR A 21 -1.66 1.20 11.40
CA TYR A 21 -0.83 2.39 11.34
C TYR A 21 -1.61 3.71 11.19
N ALA A 22 -2.94 3.70 11.20
CA ALA A 22 -3.76 4.89 10.99
C ALA A 22 -3.45 6.03 11.98
N ASP A 23 -3.12 5.71 13.24
CA ASP A 23 -2.73 6.68 14.28
C ASP A 23 -1.21 6.89 14.40
N ARG A 24 -0.41 6.19 13.58
CA ARG A 24 1.07 6.15 13.61
C ARG A 24 1.65 6.17 12.18
N LYS A 25 1.19 7.16 11.41
CA LYS A 25 1.50 7.32 9.97
C LYS A 25 2.97 7.63 9.71
N ASP A 26 3.62 8.31 10.65
CA ASP A 26 5.05 8.57 10.70
C ASP A 26 5.84 7.27 10.84
N GLU A 27 5.40 6.34 11.70
CA GLU A 27 6.03 5.03 11.83
C GLU A 27 5.93 4.23 10.53
N LEU A 28 4.77 4.22 9.87
CA LEU A 28 4.63 3.59 8.55
C LEU A 28 5.57 4.21 7.52
N PHE A 29 5.70 5.54 7.51
CA PHE A 29 6.62 6.22 6.60
C PHE A 29 8.06 5.77 6.81
N GLU A 30 8.51 5.69 8.06
CA GLU A 30 9.86 5.27 8.42
C GLU A 30 10.15 3.81 8.03
N ILE A 31 9.18 2.92 8.25
CA ILE A 31 9.23 1.52 7.81
C ILE A 31 9.42 1.43 6.29
N ILE A 32 8.61 2.17 5.52
CA ILE A 32 8.70 2.15 4.05
C ILE A 32 9.99 2.82 3.56
N ARG A 33 10.49 3.84 4.27
CA ARG A 33 11.78 4.49 3.98
C ARG A 33 12.95 3.51 4.16
N GLU A 34 12.92 2.70 5.21
CA GLU A 34 13.90 1.65 5.40
C GLU A 34 13.86 0.63 4.24
N PHE A 35 12.66 0.22 3.82
CA PHE A 35 12.48 -0.69 2.69
C PHE A 35 12.96 -0.10 1.37
N GLU A 36 12.70 1.18 1.13
CA GLU A 36 13.19 1.91 -0.04
C GLU A 36 14.71 1.91 -0.13
N SER A 37 15.40 2.07 1.00
CA SER A 37 16.86 2.02 1.06
C SER A 37 17.45 0.63 0.73
N LYS A 38 16.67 -0.44 0.95
CA LYS A 38 17.12 -1.84 0.81
C LYS A 38 16.69 -2.48 -0.51
N TYR A 39 15.50 -2.16 -0.99
CA TYR A 39 14.85 -2.89 -2.08
C TYR A 39 14.51 -1.97 -3.25
N ARG A 40 15.07 -2.29 -4.42
CA ARG A 40 14.89 -1.50 -5.66
C ARG A 40 13.42 -1.26 -6.05
N TYR A 41 12.51 -2.15 -5.66
CA TYR A 41 11.09 -2.08 -5.99
C TYR A 41 10.40 -0.86 -5.38
N PHE A 42 10.94 -0.33 -4.29
CA PHE A 42 10.40 0.79 -3.53
C PHE A 42 11.01 2.14 -3.94
N GLN A 43 12.13 2.13 -4.67
CA GLN A 43 12.90 3.32 -5.05
C GLN A 43 12.16 4.33 -5.95
N TYR A 44 10.96 3.99 -6.45
CA TYR A 44 10.10 4.94 -7.15
C TYR A 44 9.41 5.92 -6.19
N LEU A 45 9.31 5.58 -4.90
CA LEU A 45 8.73 6.44 -3.86
C LEU A 45 9.59 7.67 -3.59
N LYS A 46 10.90 7.60 -3.89
CA LYS A 46 11.83 8.73 -3.75
C LYS A 46 11.75 9.37 -2.37
N LEU A 47 11.81 8.55 -1.33
CA LEU A 47 11.66 8.97 0.07
C LEU A 47 12.83 9.85 0.55
N ASP A 48 13.93 9.86 -0.20
CA ASP A 48 15.08 10.74 -0.05
C ASP A 48 14.83 12.18 -0.55
N LYS A 49 13.82 12.41 -1.40
CA LYS A 49 13.47 13.72 -1.96
C LYS A 49 12.65 14.52 -0.97
N LYS A 50 13.33 15.23 -0.06
CA LYS A 50 12.69 16.09 0.95
C LYS A 50 11.65 17.04 0.37
N GLU A 51 11.93 17.64 -0.79
CA GLU A 51 11.01 18.55 -1.47
C GLU A 51 9.68 17.89 -1.88
N TRP A 52 9.64 16.55 -1.99
CA TRP A 52 8.40 15.81 -2.25
C TRP A 52 7.67 15.43 -0.95
N TRP A 53 8.37 15.30 0.17
CA TRP A 53 7.78 14.77 1.41
C TRP A 53 7.56 15.81 2.50
N GLU A 54 8.25 16.95 2.45
CA GLU A 54 8.00 18.11 3.33
C GLU A 54 6.53 18.57 3.28
N PRO A 55 5.89 18.77 2.09
CA PRO A 55 4.48 19.16 2.03
C PRO A 55 3.50 18.09 2.52
N ARG A 56 3.98 16.85 2.77
CA ARG A 56 3.21 15.70 3.28
C ARG A 56 3.51 15.41 4.75
N ASN A 57 4.30 16.27 5.39
CA ASN A 57 4.79 16.08 6.75
C ASN A 57 5.42 14.68 6.97
N TYR A 58 6.12 14.18 5.95
CA TYR A 58 6.76 12.86 5.97
C TYR A 58 5.78 11.72 6.36
N THR A 59 4.57 11.74 5.80
CA THR A 59 3.58 10.66 5.92
C THR A 59 3.28 10.05 4.55
N ILE A 60 2.95 8.76 4.52
CA ILE A 60 2.54 8.03 3.31
C ILE A 60 1.13 7.46 3.47
N ASP A 61 0.34 7.48 2.40
CA ASP A 61 -1.00 6.90 2.39
C ASP A 61 -0.96 5.38 2.08
N PRO A 62 -1.94 4.60 2.57
CA PRO A 62 -1.93 3.14 2.43
C PRO A 62 -2.04 2.70 0.96
N PHE A 63 -2.71 3.47 0.11
CA PHE A 63 -2.82 3.14 -1.31
C PHE A 63 -1.48 3.30 -2.04
N SER A 64 -0.66 4.29 -1.67
CA SER A 64 0.69 4.45 -2.19
C SER A 64 1.62 3.30 -1.81
N VAL A 65 1.46 2.76 -0.59
CA VAL A 65 2.16 1.54 -0.14
C VAL A 65 1.68 0.33 -0.96
N MET A 66 0.37 0.10 -1.06
CA MET A 66 -0.18 -1.00 -1.87
C MET A 66 0.20 -0.90 -3.35
N ALA A 67 0.28 0.31 -3.89
CA ALA A 67 0.62 0.57 -5.29
C ALA A 67 2.02 0.08 -5.69
N VAL A 68 2.94 -0.17 -4.74
CA VAL A 68 4.27 -0.75 -5.02
C VAL A 68 4.09 -2.09 -5.73
N MET A 69 3.19 -2.95 -5.23
CA MET A 69 2.89 -4.25 -5.84
C MET A 69 2.26 -4.13 -7.23
N ASN A 70 1.60 -3.02 -7.56
CA ASN A 70 0.98 -2.83 -8.88
C ASN A 70 1.94 -2.20 -9.91
N ARG A 71 3.14 -1.82 -9.48
CA ARG A 71 4.22 -1.32 -10.35
C ARG A 71 5.22 -2.40 -10.73
N GLY A 72 5.16 -3.57 -10.09
CA GLY A 72 5.88 -4.77 -10.51
C GLY A 72 5.40 -5.18 -11.90
N LEU A 73 6.20 -4.88 -12.92
CA LEU A 73 5.85 -5.06 -14.34
C LEU A 73 5.49 -6.50 -14.75
N THR A 74 5.82 -7.47 -13.90
CA THR A 74 5.53 -8.90 -14.09
C THR A 74 4.97 -9.47 -12.80
N ASP A 75 4.08 -10.46 -12.88
CA ASP A 75 3.52 -11.13 -11.70
C ASP A 75 4.62 -11.64 -10.76
N GLU A 76 5.73 -12.17 -11.29
CA GLU A 76 6.92 -12.55 -10.51
C GLU A 76 7.44 -11.43 -9.59
N ASN A 77 7.56 -10.20 -10.13
CA ASN A 77 8.01 -9.05 -9.34
C ASN A 77 6.97 -8.66 -8.28
N ARG A 78 5.68 -8.81 -8.60
CA ARG A 78 4.58 -8.50 -7.66
C ARG A 78 4.57 -9.51 -6.52
N SER A 79 4.81 -10.80 -6.80
CA SER A 79 5.00 -11.85 -5.80
C SER A 79 6.20 -11.55 -4.90
N ILE A 80 7.35 -11.15 -5.45
CA ILE A 80 8.53 -10.75 -4.66
C ILE A 80 8.20 -9.60 -3.70
N ILE A 81 7.49 -8.57 -4.18
CA ILE A 81 7.05 -7.46 -3.31
C ILE A 81 6.06 -7.96 -2.25
N GLY A 82 5.17 -8.88 -2.62
CA GLY A 82 4.24 -9.52 -1.69
C GLY A 82 4.94 -10.28 -0.58
N GLU A 83 5.99 -11.04 -0.87
CA GLU A 83 6.82 -11.72 0.15
C GLU A 83 7.47 -10.70 1.10
N LEU A 84 8.04 -9.61 0.56
CA LEU A 84 8.62 -8.54 1.37
C LEU A 84 7.57 -7.89 2.29
N TYR A 85 6.34 -7.69 1.80
CA TYR A 85 5.24 -7.20 2.63
C TYR A 85 4.74 -8.21 3.64
N ALA A 86 4.71 -9.50 3.29
CA ALA A 86 4.30 -10.55 4.19
C ALA A 86 5.24 -10.64 5.39
N GLU A 87 6.55 -10.56 5.15
CA GLU A 87 7.57 -10.52 6.19
C GLU A 87 7.41 -9.29 7.09
N ILE A 88 7.31 -8.09 6.52
CA ILE A 88 7.35 -6.84 7.28
C ILE A 88 6.08 -6.57 8.09
N PHE A 89 4.92 -6.93 7.54
CA PHE A 89 3.61 -6.68 8.14
C PHE A 89 3.02 -7.93 8.80
N ASN A 90 3.78 -9.03 8.83
CA ASN A 90 3.37 -10.31 9.39
C ASN A 90 2.02 -10.78 8.81
N ILE A 91 1.93 -10.80 7.48
CA ILE A 91 0.77 -11.28 6.72
C ILE A 91 0.89 -12.80 6.63
N SER A 92 -0.15 -13.51 7.06
CA SER A 92 -0.17 -14.98 7.09
C SER A 92 -0.79 -15.59 5.83
N SER A 93 -1.58 -14.83 5.09
CA SER A 93 -2.18 -15.27 3.84
C SER A 93 -1.12 -15.58 2.78
N PRO A 94 -1.34 -16.61 1.93
CA PRO A 94 -0.40 -16.95 0.88
C PRO A 94 -0.15 -15.77 -0.07
N VAL A 95 1.12 -15.56 -0.42
CA VAL A 95 1.50 -14.55 -1.41
C VAL A 95 0.93 -14.94 -2.78
N PRO A 96 0.18 -14.06 -3.46
CA PRO A 96 -0.39 -14.36 -4.76
C PRO A 96 0.68 -14.50 -5.83
N THR A 97 0.53 -15.50 -6.69
CA THR A 97 1.38 -15.68 -7.89
C THR A 97 0.68 -15.23 -9.17
N MET A 98 -0.62 -14.90 -9.08
CA MET A 98 -1.43 -14.39 -10.17
C MET A 98 -2.23 -13.17 -9.71
N PHE A 99 -2.30 -12.16 -10.58
CA PHE A 99 -2.93 -10.88 -10.27
C PHE A 99 -4.01 -10.48 -11.28
N SER A 100 -4.82 -11.46 -11.71
CA SER A 100 -5.84 -11.24 -12.74
C SER A 100 -6.82 -10.13 -12.32
N GLY A 101 -7.03 -9.15 -13.21
CA GLY A 101 -7.95 -8.03 -12.98
C GLY A 101 -7.33 -6.82 -12.28
N ILE A 102 -6.08 -6.90 -11.79
CA ILE A 102 -5.38 -5.73 -11.26
C ILE A 102 -4.52 -5.09 -12.36
N PRO A 103 -4.71 -3.80 -12.68
CA PRO A 103 -3.94 -3.12 -13.72
C PRO A 103 -2.48 -2.92 -13.31
N PHE A 104 -1.58 -2.92 -14.30
CA PHE A 104 -0.22 -2.42 -14.12
C PHE A 104 -0.22 -0.89 -14.05
N LEU A 105 0.50 -0.34 -13.08
CA LEU A 105 0.69 1.10 -12.95
C LEU A 105 1.95 1.56 -13.68
N ASN A 106 1.87 2.74 -14.31
CA ASN A 106 3.03 3.39 -14.90
C ASN A 106 4.05 3.74 -13.80
N ASN A 107 5.32 3.38 -14.02
CA ASN A 107 6.43 3.64 -13.10
C ASN A 107 6.78 5.14 -12.91
N MET A 108 6.19 6.06 -13.69
CA MET A 108 6.47 7.50 -13.69
C MET A 108 5.59 8.37 -12.76
N ARG A 109 4.80 7.81 -11.84
CA ARG A 109 4.07 8.61 -10.83
C ARG A 109 4.52 8.24 -9.43
N SER A 110 4.87 9.21 -8.59
CA SER A 110 5.15 8.96 -7.18
C SER A 110 3.94 9.38 -6.33
N PHE A 111 3.48 8.41 -5.51
CA PHE A 111 2.33 8.41 -4.57
C PHE A 111 0.99 8.99 -5.09
N LEU A 112 -0.10 8.72 -4.38
CA LEU A 112 -1.46 9.16 -4.74
C LEU A 112 -1.86 10.44 -3.99
N GLY A 113 -1.33 10.68 -2.78
CA GLY A 113 -1.60 11.89 -1.98
C GLY A 113 -0.66 13.05 -2.30
N ASP A 114 -1.20 14.26 -2.48
CA ASP A 114 -0.40 15.42 -2.89
C ASP A 114 0.02 16.37 -1.75
N THR A 115 -0.57 16.22 -0.56
CA THR A 115 -0.52 17.16 0.57
C THR A 115 -0.64 16.46 1.93
N GLU A 116 -0.27 17.14 3.01
CA GLU A 116 -0.37 16.67 4.41
C GLU A 116 -1.80 16.25 4.80
N ASN A 117 -2.81 16.99 4.34
CA ASN A 117 -4.23 16.72 4.64
C ASN A 117 -4.92 15.96 3.51
N ASN A 118 -4.20 15.11 2.78
CA ASN A 118 -4.82 14.30 1.74
C ASN A 118 -5.87 13.35 2.37
N PRO A 119 -7.03 13.15 1.73
CA PRO A 119 -8.14 12.39 2.32
C PRO A 119 -7.96 10.87 2.21
N LEU A 120 -6.79 10.38 1.77
CA LEU A 120 -6.62 8.97 1.40
C LEU A 120 -6.63 8.04 2.62
N TRP A 121 -6.10 8.48 3.76
CA TRP A 121 -6.27 7.73 5.01
C TRP A 121 -7.74 7.63 5.40
N THR A 122 -8.47 8.75 5.42
CA THR A 122 -9.91 8.74 5.73
C THR A 122 -10.71 7.88 4.75
N LEU A 123 -10.38 7.93 3.45
CA LEU A 123 -10.99 7.07 2.44
C LEU A 123 -10.73 5.59 2.72
N PHE A 124 -9.50 5.25 3.10
CA PHE A 124 -9.11 3.89 3.44
C PHE A 124 -9.89 3.35 4.65
N GLU A 125 -10.00 4.14 5.71
CA GLU A 125 -10.77 3.82 6.92
C GLU A 125 -12.25 3.59 6.61
N VAL A 126 -12.87 4.48 5.82
CA VAL A 126 -14.27 4.33 5.41
C VAL A 126 -14.46 3.10 4.54
N ALA A 127 -13.51 2.81 3.63
CA ALA A 127 -13.56 1.63 2.78
C ALA A 127 -13.50 0.33 3.59
N LEU A 128 -12.61 0.24 4.58
CA LEU A 128 -12.51 -0.91 5.49
C LEU A 128 -13.77 -1.07 6.33
N LYS A 129 -14.25 0.01 6.95
CA LYS A 129 -15.50 -0.01 7.71
C LYS A 129 -16.69 -0.44 6.85
N TYR A 130 -16.76 0.02 5.61
CA TYR A 130 -17.78 -0.42 4.67
C TYR A 130 -17.63 -1.90 4.31
N ALA A 131 -16.41 -2.39 4.11
CA ALA A 131 -16.16 -3.80 3.82
C ALA A 131 -16.68 -4.71 4.94
N GLU A 132 -16.50 -4.32 6.21
CA GLU A 132 -17.00 -5.04 7.38
C GLU A 132 -18.52 -4.91 7.56
N THR A 133 -19.05 -3.69 7.53
CA THR A 133 -20.42 -3.40 7.98
C THR A 133 -21.45 -3.33 6.86
N LYS A 134 -21.00 -3.17 5.61
CA LYS A 134 -21.82 -2.80 4.45
C LYS A 134 -22.60 -1.48 4.62
N VAL A 135 -22.15 -0.62 5.54
CA VAL A 135 -22.76 0.69 5.83
C VAL A 135 -21.76 1.80 5.48
N VAL A 136 -22.17 2.72 4.61
CA VAL A 136 -21.41 3.96 4.37
C VAL A 136 -21.83 4.96 5.44
N THR A 137 -20.91 5.35 6.32
CA THR A 137 -21.15 6.51 7.20
C THR A 137 -20.70 7.74 6.42
N ASN A 138 -21.52 8.78 6.35
CA ASN A 138 -21.18 10.00 5.60
C ASN A 138 -19.86 10.58 6.12
N LEU A 139 -18.97 10.96 5.20
CA LEU A 139 -17.83 11.83 5.49
C LEU A 139 -18.43 13.18 5.90
N VAL A 140 -18.35 13.53 7.18
CA VAL A 140 -18.76 14.85 7.71
C VAL A 140 -17.55 15.77 7.69
#